data_AF-A0A0J1IA87-F1
#
_entry.id   AF-A0A0J1IA87-F1
#
_cell.length_a   1.000
_cell.length_b   1.000
_cell.length_c   1.000
_cell.angle_alpha   90.00
_cell.angle_beta   90.00
_cell.angle_gamma   90.00
#
_symmetry.space_group_name_H-M   'P 1'
#
loop_
_entity.id
_entity.type
_entity.pdbx_description
1 polymer ?
#
loop_
_entity_poly.entity_id
_entity_poly.type
_entity_poly.pdbx_seq_one_letter_code
_entity_poly.pdbx_strand_id
1 'polypeptide(L)'
;MVENGYKYSEVRKWNEEYGVIETTTYNQDSNAEYTNKQSRGGTKRNEKILPGISPFVFSKFLVQNTVLVRLVDVWPDPVEFVNVPTILVKPDEDLQQNYLRMVNTFERSIEELEDGFKLYMPLTQTGISYPDNPFTYPAFYMNGELIWKPEPFEQERILSKEKKLQEIIKGEISEGRKSIVYVRDTGSSVEGRDVRPRLKHILEMIGAKVCILDTSSTSTNRRSEWLEKKIKKENYDVCIVSQELVKVGLDRATRSC
;
A
#
# COMPACT_ATOMS: atom_id res chain seq x y z
N MET A 1 14.97 33.56 -10.73
CA MET A 1 15.92 33.58 -9.59
C MET A 1 17.01 34.64 -9.76
N VAL A 2 17.73 34.70 -10.89
CA VAL A 2 18.75 35.73 -11.15
C VAL A 2 18.19 37.16 -11.05
N GLU A 3 17.00 37.41 -11.61
CA GLU A 3 16.29 38.70 -11.49
C GLU A 3 15.94 39.09 -10.04
N ASN A 4 15.89 38.13 -9.12
CA ASN A 4 15.65 38.37 -7.70
C ASN A 4 16.97 38.50 -6.91
N GLY A 5 18.12 38.60 -7.60
CA GLY A 5 19.41 38.87 -6.96
C GLY A 5 20.08 37.65 -6.33
N TYR A 6 19.79 36.43 -6.80
CA TYR A 6 20.55 35.23 -6.44
C TYR A 6 21.50 34.83 -7.54
N LYS A 7 22.77 34.60 -7.19
CA LYS A 7 23.75 33.93 -8.04
C LYS A 7 23.75 32.43 -7.78
N TYR A 8 24.13 31.63 -8.79
CA TYR A 8 24.20 30.17 -8.67
C TYR A 8 25.10 29.70 -7.50
N SER A 9 26.17 30.45 -7.21
CA SER A 9 27.11 30.15 -6.11
C SER A 9 26.59 30.52 -4.71
N GLU A 10 25.49 31.26 -4.59
CA GLU A 10 24.98 31.78 -3.32
C GLU A 10 24.00 30.82 -2.63
N VAL A 11 24.40 29.55 -2.49
CA VAL A 11 23.61 28.48 -1.88
C VAL A 11 23.24 28.80 -0.42
N ARG A 12 24.14 29.45 0.32
CA ARG A 12 23.90 29.82 1.72
C ARG A 12 22.75 30.84 1.85
N LYS A 13 22.80 31.94 1.10
CA LYS A 13 21.78 32.98 1.08
C LYS A 13 20.40 32.41 0.72
N TRP A 14 20.37 31.49 -0.25
CA TRP A 14 19.15 30.78 -0.61
C TRP A 14 18.56 29.96 0.55
N ASN A 15 19.40 29.22 1.28
CA ASN A 15 18.95 28.40 2.41
C ASN A 15 18.56 29.25 3.64
N GLU A 16 19.16 30.42 3.83
CA GLU A 16 18.77 31.36 4.88
C GLU A 16 17.37 31.96 4.62
N GLU A 17 17.03 32.23 3.36
CA GLU A 17 15.73 32.83 3.00
C GLU A 17 14.62 31.82 2.74
N TYR A 18 14.94 30.68 2.12
CA TYR A 18 13.94 29.70 1.71
C TYR A 18 14.21 28.27 2.18
N GLY A 19 15.34 28.00 2.84
CA GLY A 19 15.67 26.67 3.35
C GLY A 19 15.35 26.54 4.84
N VAL A 20 15.85 25.46 5.44
CA VAL A 20 15.81 25.24 6.89
C VAL A 20 17.25 25.11 7.40
N ILE A 21 17.65 25.99 8.31
CA ILE A 21 18.97 25.99 8.93
C ILE A 21 18.82 25.77 10.43
N GLU A 22 19.38 24.66 10.91
CA GLU A 22 19.55 24.39 12.33
C GLU A 22 20.83 25.07 12.80
N THR A 23 20.73 25.94 13.81
CA THR A 23 21.89 26.60 14.43
C THR A 23 22.01 26.16 15.88
N THR A 24 23.03 25.35 16.18
CA THR A 24 23.35 24.92 17.54
C THR A 24 24.40 25.84 18.13
N THR A 25 24.03 26.56 19.18
CA THR A 25 24.90 27.52 19.87
C THR A 25 25.26 26.94 21.24
N TYR A 26 26.54 26.63 21.45
CA TYR A 26 27.05 26.19 22.74
C TYR A 26 27.49 27.41 23.54
N ASN A 27 26.69 27.77 24.54
CA ASN A 27 27.08 28.75 25.55
C ASN A 27 27.72 28.00 26.73
N GLN A 28 28.97 28.32 27.05
CA GLN A 28 29.58 27.85 28.30
C GLN A 28 29.07 28.75 29.43
N ASP A 29 28.31 28.17 30.35
CA ASP A 29 27.88 28.86 31.57
C ASP A 29 29.10 29.21 32.42
N SER A 30 29.13 30.46 32.91
CA SER A 30 30.22 31.06 33.67
C SER A 30 30.44 30.50 35.08
N ASN A 31 29.84 29.34 35.40
CA ASN A 31 29.94 28.66 36.70
C ASN A 31 30.56 27.24 36.62
N ALA A 32 31.20 26.88 35.52
CA ALA A 32 32.03 25.67 35.47
C ALA A 32 33.44 25.97 36.02
N GLU A 33 33.82 25.27 37.09
CA GLU A 33 35.05 25.40 37.89
C GLU A 33 36.38 25.08 37.15
N TYR A 34 36.36 25.04 35.82
CA TYR A 34 37.54 24.86 34.97
C TYR A 34 37.54 25.84 33.81
N THR A 35 37.84 27.10 34.14
CA THR A 35 38.17 28.13 33.15
C THR A 35 39.65 27.99 32.75
N ASN A 36 39.88 27.49 31.53
CA ASN A 36 41.15 27.64 30.84
C ASN A 36 41.44 29.13 30.67
N LYS A 37 42.33 29.68 31.51
CA LYS A 37 42.77 31.10 31.56
C LYS A 37 43.40 31.66 30.26
N GLN A 38 43.32 30.97 29.13
CA GLN A 38 43.84 31.39 27.82
C GLN A 38 42.84 31.29 26.66
N SER A 39 41.62 30.83 26.91
CA SER A 39 40.55 30.81 25.91
C SER A 39 39.66 32.03 26.11
N ARG A 40 39.71 33.01 25.21
CA ARG A 40 38.64 34.03 25.11
C ARG A 40 37.35 33.25 24.87
N GLY A 41 36.45 33.24 25.87
CA GLY A 41 35.20 32.47 25.88
C GLY A 41 34.39 32.66 24.60
N GLY A 42 34.63 31.79 23.62
CA GLY A 42 34.00 31.84 22.32
C GLY A 42 32.80 30.91 22.31
N THR A 43 31.62 31.49 22.15
CA THR A 43 30.41 30.75 21.81
C THR A 43 30.65 29.94 20.53
N LYS A 44 30.60 28.61 20.62
CA LYS A 44 30.76 27.73 19.44
C LYS A 44 29.39 27.61 18.76
N ARG A 45 29.27 28.14 17.54
CA ARG A 45 28.08 28.03 16.69
C ARG A 45 28.32 27.00 15.60
N ASN A 46 27.52 25.94 15.57
CA ASN A 46 27.47 24.98 14.47
C ASN A 46 26.17 25.18 13.69
N GLU A 47 26.24 25.25 12.38
CA GLU A 47 25.07 25.37 11.50
C GLU A 47 24.95 24.12 10.62
N LYS A 48 23.73 23.58 10.50
CA LYS A 48 23.41 22.44 9.66
C LYS A 48 22.18 22.74 8.83
N ILE A 49 22.25 22.49 7.52
CA ILE A 49 21.09 22.63 6.63
C ILE A 49 20.25 21.35 6.76
N LEU A 50 18.96 21.51 7.04
CA LEU A 50 17.99 20.43 7.12
C LEU A 50 17.19 20.33 5.81
N PRO A 51 16.66 19.14 5.46
CA PRO A 51 15.79 18.99 4.31
C PRO A 51 14.48 19.76 4.54
N GLY A 52 14.25 20.80 3.76
CA GLY A 52 13.02 21.59 3.79
C GLY A 52 13.15 22.83 2.91
N ILE A 53 12.05 23.21 2.27
CA ILE A 53 11.98 24.42 1.44
C ILE A 53 10.70 25.18 1.71
N SER A 54 10.80 26.49 1.75
CA SER A 54 9.70 27.40 1.95
C SER A 54 8.69 27.29 0.81
N PRO A 55 7.37 27.15 1.08
CA PRO A 55 6.33 27.14 0.06
C PRO A 55 6.33 28.38 -0.84
N PHE A 56 6.88 29.51 -0.36
CA PHE A 56 7.02 30.73 -1.16
C PHE A 56 7.89 30.55 -2.40
N VAL A 57 8.81 29.58 -2.40
CA VAL A 57 9.62 29.26 -3.59
C VAL A 57 8.72 28.85 -4.75
N PHE A 58 7.68 28.07 -4.46
CA PHE A 58 6.73 27.62 -5.47
C PHE A 58 6.02 28.82 -6.10
N SER A 59 5.38 29.67 -5.29
CA SER A 59 4.64 30.84 -5.79
C SER A 59 5.53 31.87 -6.49
N LYS A 60 6.75 32.09 -5.99
CA LYS A 60 7.63 33.17 -6.46
C LYS A 60 8.45 32.80 -7.69
N PHE A 61 8.85 31.53 -7.83
CA PHE A 61 9.77 31.12 -8.90
C PHE A 61 9.24 30.02 -9.81
N LEU A 62 8.36 29.14 -9.32
CA LEU A 62 7.92 27.96 -10.06
C LEU A 62 6.60 28.20 -10.81
N VAL A 63 5.65 28.94 -10.23
CA VAL A 63 4.31 29.15 -10.83
C VAL A 63 4.39 29.75 -12.24
N GLN A 64 5.27 30.73 -12.48
CA GLN A 64 5.41 31.37 -13.79
C GLN A 64 5.93 30.41 -14.88
N ASN A 65 6.58 29.32 -14.49
CA ASN A 65 7.19 28.33 -15.39
C ASN A 65 6.53 26.94 -15.24
N THR A 66 5.37 26.86 -14.59
CA THR A 66 4.65 25.60 -14.39
C THR A 66 3.42 25.57 -15.29
N VAL A 67 3.29 24.50 -16.08
CA VAL A 67 2.03 24.20 -16.78
C VAL A 67 1.25 23.23 -15.91
N LEU A 68 0.11 23.67 -15.36
CA LEU A 68 -0.81 22.82 -14.63
C LEU A 68 -1.70 22.08 -15.62
N VAL A 69 -1.31 20.86 -15.94
CA VAL A 69 -2.06 19.99 -16.83
C VAL A 69 -2.96 19.09 -15.98
N ARG A 70 -4.26 19.10 -16.23
CA ARG A 70 -5.16 18.08 -15.67
C ARG A 70 -5.16 16.89 -16.60
N LEU A 71 -5.47 15.71 -16.06
CA LEU A 71 -5.50 14.49 -16.85
C LEU A 71 -6.45 14.61 -18.07
N VAL A 72 -7.58 15.30 -17.92
CA VAL A 72 -8.53 15.59 -19.01
C VAL A 72 -7.94 16.49 -20.12
N ASP A 73 -6.91 17.27 -19.82
CA ASP A 73 -6.27 18.17 -20.81
C ASP A 73 -5.27 17.39 -21.69
N VAL A 74 -4.81 16.21 -21.26
CA VAL A 74 -3.88 15.33 -21.99
C VAL A 74 -4.48 13.98 -22.38
N TRP A 75 -5.70 13.68 -21.93
CA TRP A 75 -6.43 12.47 -22.27
C TRP A 75 -7.58 12.82 -23.22
N PRO A 76 -7.35 12.77 -24.55
CA PRO A 76 -8.30 13.27 -25.55
C PRO A 76 -9.61 12.47 -25.64
N ASP A 77 -9.59 11.21 -25.22
CA ASP A 77 -10.78 10.34 -25.15
C ASP A 77 -10.86 9.65 -23.76
N PRO A 78 -11.23 10.41 -22.72
CA PRO A 78 -11.27 9.88 -21.37
C PRO A 78 -12.38 8.85 -21.25
N VAL A 79 -12.03 7.64 -20.80
CA VAL A 79 -13.04 6.64 -20.44
C VAL A 79 -13.84 7.16 -19.27
N GLU A 80 -15.16 7.08 -19.34
CA GLU A 80 -16.04 7.52 -18.25
C GLU A 80 -15.68 6.75 -16.96
N PHE A 81 -15.42 7.49 -15.89
CA PHE A 81 -15.23 6.88 -14.59
C PHE A 81 -16.59 6.43 -14.06
N VAL A 82 -16.90 5.15 -14.25
CA VAL A 82 -18.08 4.53 -13.65
C VAL A 82 -17.80 4.26 -12.18
N ASN A 83 -18.39 5.08 -11.31
CA ASN A 83 -18.32 4.84 -9.87
C ASN A 83 -19.27 3.70 -9.50
N VAL A 84 -18.75 2.49 -9.39
CA VAL A 84 -19.51 1.32 -8.94
C VAL A 84 -19.57 1.36 -7.40
N PRO A 85 -20.77 1.36 -6.79
CA PRO A 85 -20.89 1.36 -5.33
C PRO A 85 -20.25 0.11 -4.72
N THR A 86 -19.82 0.23 -3.47
CA THR A 86 -19.27 -0.92 -2.74
C THR A 86 -20.33 -2.01 -2.59
N ILE A 87 -19.99 -3.21 -3.06
CA ILE A 87 -20.86 -4.38 -2.95
C ILE A 87 -20.66 -5.00 -1.56
N LEU A 88 -21.68 -4.88 -0.72
CA LEU A 88 -21.69 -5.53 0.60
C LEU A 88 -22.18 -6.96 0.45
N VAL A 89 -21.38 -7.91 0.93
CA VAL A 89 -21.72 -9.34 0.92
C VAL A 89 -21.78 -9.82 2.36
N LYS A 90 -22.93 -10.37 2.76
CA LYS A 90 -23.07 -10.98 4.08
C LYS A 90 -22.23 -12.26 4.14
N PRO A 91 -21.39 -12.46 5.17
CA PRO A 91 -20.66 -13.71 5.35
C PRO A 91 -21.62 -14.86 5.63
N ASP A 92 -21.17 -16.08 5.34
CA ASP A 92 -21.84 -17.29 5.77
C ASP A 92 -21.94 -17.35 7.30
N GLU A 93 -23.00 -17.95 7.84
CA GLU A 93 -23.29 -17.91 9.28
C GLU A 93 -22.18 -18.53 10.13
N ASP A 94 -21.63 -19.65 9.70
CA ASP A 94 -20.55 -20.34 10.39
C ASP A 94 -19.20 -19.58 10.27
N LEU A 95 -18.90 -18.98 9.12
CA LEU A 95 -17.75 -18.08 8.98
C LEU A 95 -17.90 -16.86 9.91
N GLN A 96 -19.11 -16.31 10.03
CA GLN A 96 -19.41 -15.23 10.95
C GLN A 96 -19.21 -15.68 12.41
N GLN A 97 -19.65 -16.88 12.79
CA GLN A 97 -19.39 -17.42 14.13
C GLN A 97 -17.89 -17.64 14.39
N ASN A 98 -17.14 -18.18 13.43
CA ASN A 98 -15.69 -18.37 13.55
C ASN A 98 -14.96 -17.04 13.71
N TYR A 99 -15.38 -16.02 12.96
CA TYR A 99 -14.88 -14.67 13.09
C TYR A 99 -15.14 -14.08 14.47
N LEU A 100 -16.36 -14.17 14.99
CA LEU A 100 -16.69 -13.67 16.32
C LEU A 100 -15.90 -14.41 17.41
N ARG A 101 -15.73 -15.73 17.28
CA ARG A 101 -14.88 -16.52 18.19
C ARG A 101 -13.42 -16.08 18.15
N MET A 102 -12.89 -15.76 16.97
CA MET A 102 -11.56 -15.21 16.79
C MET A 102 -11.43 -13.86 17.50
N VAL A 103 -12.35 -12.92 17.29
CA VAL A 103 -12.36 -11.61 17.97
C VAL A 103 -12.37 -11.78 19.49
N ASN A 104 -13.31 -12.56 20.03
CA ASN A 104 -13.42 -12.81 21.48
C ASN A 104 -12.14 -13.43 22.06
N THR A 105 -11.45 -14.29 21.30
CA THR A 105 -10.19 -14.90 21.75
C THR A 105 -9.09 -13.85 21.88
N PHE A 106 -8.94 -12.98 20.87
CA PHE A 106 -7.98 -11.88 20.91
C PHE A 106 -8.31 -10.87 22.02
N GLU A 107 -9.57 -10.49 22.16
CA GLU A 107 -10.02 -9.55 23.21
C GLU A 107 -9.70 -10.08 24.61
N ARG A 108 -10.01 -11.36 24.87
CA ARG A 108 -9.64 -12.00 26.14
C ARG A 108 -8.13 -12.00 26.36
N SER A 109 -7.33 -12.33 25.35
CA SER A 109 -5.87 -12.30 25.46
C SER A 109 -5.31 -10.88 25.64
N ILE A 110 -5.99 -9.85 25.12
CA ILE A 110 -5.61 -8.45 25.34
C ILE A 110 -5.82 -8.06 26.81
N GLU A 111 -6.89 -8.53 27.44
CA GLU A 111 -7.21 -8.24 28.84
C GLU A 111 -6.36 -9.04 29.84
N GLU A 112 -6.04 -10.30 29.53
CA GLU A 112 -5.34 -11.21 30.43
C GLU A 112 -3.81 -11.01 30.44
N LEU A 113 -3.22 -10.57 29.33
CA LEU A 113 -1.77 -10.43 29.19
C LEU A 113 -1.29 -9.04 29.59
N GLU A 114 -0.17 -8.97 30.31
CA GLU A 114 0.49 -7.70 30.69
C GLU A 114 0.82 -6.83 29.46
N ASP A 115 1.25 -7.46 28.37
CA ASP A 115 1.60 -6.85 27.09
C ASP A 115 0.47 -6.91 26.04
N GLY A 116 -0.77 -7.14 26.48
CA GLY A 116 -1.92 -7.43 25.61
C GLY A 116 -2.21 -6.36 24.55
N PHE A 117 -1.88 -5.09 24.80
CA PHE A 117 -2.04 -4.00 23.83
C PHE A 117 -1.31 -4.24 22.49
N LYS A 118 -0.27 -5.07 22.47
CA LYS A 118 0.45 -5.44 21.23
C LYS A 118 -0.42 -6.27 20.28
N LEU A 119 -1.51 -6.87 20.76
CA LEU A 119 -2.43 -7.71 19.99
C LEU A 119 -3.47 -6.92 19.19
N TYR A 120 -3.67 -5.62 19.42
CA TYR A 120 -4.63 -4.80 18.65
C TYR A 120 -4.34 -4.79 17.14
N MET A 121 -3.06 -4.65 16.77
CA MET A 121 -2.65 -4.67 15.37
C MET A 121 -2.82 -6.08 14.74
N PRO A 122 -2.33 -7.18 15.36
CA PRO A 122 -2.63 -8.54 14.93
C PRO A 122 -4.11 -8.87 14.80
N LEU A 123 -4.96 -8.44 15.75
CA LEU A 123 -6.42 -8.61 15.70
C LEU A 123 -6.99 -7.91 14.46
N THR A 124 -6.62 -6.64 14.23
CA THR A 124 -7.10 -5.88 13.07
C THR A 124 -6.68 -6.53 11.75
N GLN A 125 -5.40 -6.90 11.62
CA GLN A 125 -4.90 -7.56 10.42
C GLN A 125 -5.58 -8.91 10.18
N THR A 126 -5.75 -9.70 11.25
CA THR A 126 -6.41 -11.01 11.16
C THR A 126 -7.89 -10.87 10.85
N GLY A 127 -8.57 -9.89 11.44
CA GLY A 127 -9.97 -9.60 11.16
C GLY A 127 -10.22 -9.16 9.72
N ILE A 128 -9.23 -8.58 9.04
CA ILE A 128 -9.37 -8.22 7.62
C ILE A 128 -9.10 -9.43 6.72
N SER A 129 -8.03 -10.18 6.99
CA SER A 129 -7.53 -11.22 6.08
C SER A 129 -8.18 -12.60 6.26
N TYR A 130 -8.54 -12.98 7.48
CA TYR A 130 -9.10 -14.30 7.79
C TYR A 130 -10.43 -14.59 7.05
N PRO A 131 -11.41 -13.67 6.98
CA PRO A 131 -12.65 -13.92 6.26
C PRO A 131 -12.48 -14.19 4.77
N ASP A 132 -11.40 -13.66 4.17
CA ASP A 132 -11.09 -13.83 2.76
C ASP A 132 -10.37 -15.14 2.45
N ASN A 133 -9.69 -15.72 3.44
CA ASN A 133 -8.98 -16.98 3.30
C ASN A 133 -8.99 -17.80 4.60
N PRO A 134 -10.16 -18.35 5.03
CA PRO A 134 -10.24 -19.14 6.26
C PRO A 134 -9.57 -20.53 6.15
N PHE A 135 -9.19 -20.96 4.95
CA PHE A 135 -8.81 -22.34 4.63
C PHE A 135 -7.35 -22.67 4.93
N THR A 136 -6.45 -21.74 4.61
CA THR A 136 -4.99 -21.90 4.79
C THR A 136 -4.42 -20.91 5.79
N TYR A 137 -5.28 -20.12 6.45
CA TYR A 137 -4.87 -19.07 7.35
C TYR A 137 -3.95 -19.62 8.47
N PRO A 138 -2.84 -18.95 8.78
CA PRO A 138 -1.93 -19.42 9.83
C PRO A 138 -2.49 -19.16 11.23
N ALA A 139 -2.07 -19.99 12.19
CA ALA A 139 -2.25 -19.67 13.60
C ALA A 139 -1.38 -18.46 14.01
N PHE A 140 -1.85 -17.70 14.99
CA PHE A 140 -1.15 -16.54 15.55
C PHE A 140 -0.53 -16.88 16.90
N TYR A 141 0.76 -16.58 17.03
CA TYR A 141 1.55 -16.81 18.24
C TYR A 141 2.14 -15.49 18.75
N MET A 142 2.21 -15.33 20.07
CA MET A 142 2.88 -14.22 20.74
C MET A 142 3.84 -14.80 21.78
N ASN A 143 5.12 -14.41 21.73
CA ASN A 143 6.16 -14.90 22.65
C ASN A 143 6.29 -16.44 22.72
N GLY A 144 5.94 -17.15 21.63
CA GLY A 144 5.95 -18.61 21.56
C GLY A 144 4.67 -19.28 22.06
N GLU A 145 3.71 -18.52 22.61
CA GLU A 145 2.41 -19.02 23.05
C GLU A 145 1.35 -18.87 21.96
N LEU A 146 0.49 -19.88 21.82
CA LEU A 146 -0.61 -19.86 20.87
C LEU A 146 -1.72 -18.95 21.41
N ILE A 147 -2.01 -17.86 20.70
CA ILE A 147 -3.12 -16.97 21.03
C ILE A 147 -4.39 -17.43 20.33
N TRP A 148 -4.30 -17.69 19.02
CA TRP A 148 -5.46 -18.08 18.23
C TRP A 148 -5.05 -18.94 17.03
N LYS A 149 -5.93 -19.87 16.66
CA LYS A 149 -5.82 -20.67 15.42
C LYS A 149 -7.18 -20.72 14.71
N PRO A 150 -7.20 -20.73 13.38
CA PRO A 150 -8.45 -20.90 12.64
C PRO A 150 -9.01 -22.31 12.84
N GLU A 151 -10.33 -22.41 12.83
CA GLU A 151 -11.00 -23.70 12.75
C GLU A 151 -10.86 -24.28 11.34
N PRO A 152 -10.69 -25.61 11.19
CA PRO A 152 -10.68 -26.25 9.89
C PRO A 152 -11.95 -25.91 9.11
N PHE A 153 -11.78 -25.48 7.86
CA PHE A 153 -12.86 -25.14 6.95
C PHE A 153 -12.81 -26.07 5.74
N GLU A 154 -13.96 -26.51 5.24
CA GLU A 154 -14.07 -27.45 4.11
C GLU A 154 -13.51 -26.81 2.82
N GLN A 155 -12.48 -27.40 2.21
CA GLN A 155 -11.74 -26.78 1.10
C GLN A 155 -12.59 -26.56 -0.15
N GLU A 156 -13.50 -27.51 -0.40
CA GLU A 156 -14.42 -27.54 -1.54
C GLU A 156 -15.54 -26.50 -1.43
N ARG A 157 -15.75 -25.94 -0.23
CA ARG A 157 -16.81 -24.98 0.00
C ARG A 157 -16.52 -23.64 -0.66
N ILE A 158 -17.51 -23.06 -1.33
CA ILE A 158 -17.47 -21.72 -1.90
C ILE A 158 -18.12 -20.71 -0.94
N LEU A 159 -17.38 -19.67 -0.56
CA LEU A 159 -17.84 -18.60 0.33
C LEU A 159 -18.81 -17.65 -0.38
N SER A 160 -19.65 -16.95 0.39
CA SER A 160 -20.59 -15.96 -0.16
C SER A 160 -19.90 -14.85 -0.97
N LYS A 161 -18.72 -14.39 -0.54
CA LYS A 161 -17.90 -13.41 -1.27
C LYS A 161 -17.37 -13.97 -2.59
N GLU A 162 -16.98 -15.23 -2.61
CA GLU A 162 -16.50 -15.94 -3.79
C GLU A 162 -17.62 -16.18 -4.82
N LYS A 163 -18.83 -16.56 -4.35
CA LYS A 163 -20.02 -16.66 -5.20
C LYS A 163 -20.35 -15.33 -5.87
N LYS A 164 -20.28 -14.23 -5.11
CA LYS A 164 -20.53 -12.89 -5.66
C LYS A 164 -19.46 -12.49 -6.68
N LEU A 165 -18.19 -12.83 -6.43
CA LEU A 165 -17.12 -12.63 -7.40
C LEU A 165 -17.36 -13.43 -8.69
N GLN A 166 -17.75 -14.70 -8.58
CA GLN A 166 -18.11 -15.52 -9.74
C GLN A 166 -19.26 -14.91 -10.55
N GLU A 167 -20.31 -14.41 -9.88
CA GLU A 167 -21.44 -13.74 -10.53
C GLU A 167 -20.99 -12.53 -11.36
N ILE A 168 -20.17 -11.65 -10.77
CA ILE A 168 -19.65 -10.45 -11.43
C ILE A 168 -18.80 -10.82 -12.64
N ILE A 169 -17.82 -11.72 -12.45
CA ILE A 169 -16.91 -12.13 -13.52
C ILE A 169 -17.66 -12.82 -14.66
N LYS A 170 -18.66 -13.64 -14.35
CA LYS A 170 -19.50 -14.28 -15.36
C LYS A 170 -20.28 -13.26 -16.19
N GLY A 171 -20.80 -12.21 -15.55
CA GLY A 171 -21.43 -11.07 -16.23
C GLY A 171 -20.46 -10.38 -17.19
N GLU A 172 -19.27 -10.01 -16.71
CA GLU A 172 -18.23 -9.36 -17.52
C GLU A 172 -17.82 -10.22 -18.73
N ILE A 173 -17.59 -11.52 -18.52
CA ILE A 173 -17.25 -12.45 -19.62
C ILE A 173 -18.38 -12.55 -20.64
N SER A 174 -19.65 -12.57 -20.20
CA SER A 174 -20.81 -12.64 -21.11
C SER A 174 -20.93 -11.42 -22.04
N GLU A 175 -20.38 -10.29 -21.61
CA GLU A 175 -20.30 -9.06 -22.41
C GLU A 175 -18.97 -8.92 -23.16
N GLY A 176 -18.11 -9.94 -23.13
CA GLY A 176 -16.79 -9.93 -23.77
C GLY A 176 -15.76 -9.04 -23.07
N ARG A 177 -16.02 -8.63 -21.83
CA ARG A 177 -15.14 -7.76 -21.03
C ARG A 177 -14.12 -8.59 -20.25
N LYS A 178 -12.91 -8.04 -20.13
CA LYS A 178 -11.78 -8.66 -19.43
C LYS A 178 -11.63 -8.02 -18.04
N SER A 179 -11.36 -8.84 -17.03
CA SER A 179 -11.38 -8.39 -15.63
C SER A 179 -10.01 -8.45 -14.96
N ILE A 180 -9.76 -7.52 -14.04
CA ILE A 180 -8.60 -7.57 -13.15
C ILE A 180 -9.10 -7.61 -11.71
N VAL A 181 -8.64 -8.61 -10.96
CA VAL A 181 -8.99 -8.81 -9.54
C VAL A 181 -7.78 -8.44 -8.68
N TYR A 182 -7.95 -7.41 -7.84
CA TYR A 182 -6.91 -6.99 -6.91
C TYR A 182 -7.03 -7.71 -5.57
N VAL A 183 -5.91 -8.23 -5.09
CA VAL A 183 -5.82 -8.88 -3.78
C VAL A 183 -4.75 -8.23 -2.92
N ARG A 184 -4.97 -8.22 -1.60
CA ARG A 184 -3.98 -7.72 -0.63
C ARG A 184 -3.00 -8.82 -0.24
N ASP A 185 -3.53 -9.96 0.20
CA ASP A 185 -2.74 -11.04 0.78
C ASP A 185 -2.21 -11.99 -0.31
N THR A 186 -0.91 -11.86 -0.59
CA THR A 186 -0.21 -12.62 -1.62
C THR A 186 0.82 -13.58 -1.04
N GLY A 187 0.70 -13.92 0.24
CA GLY A 187 1.62 -14.84 0.92
C GLY A 187 3.06 -14.35 1.09
N SER A 188 3.37 -13.10 0.71
CA SER A 188 4.75 -12.59 0.66
C SER A 188 5.46 -12.55 2.01
N SER A 189 4.69 -12.46 3.11
CA SER A 189 5.22 -12.55 4.49
C SER A 189 4.90 -13.90 5.13
N VAL A 190 3.71 -14.44 4.89
CA VAL A 190 3.26 -15.71 5.46
C VAL A 190 2.53 -16.49 4.38
N GLU A 191 3.09 -17.64 3.97
CA GLU A 191 2.61 -18.43 2.83
C GLU A 191 1.11 -18.79 2.95
N GLY A 192 0.66 -19.18 4.15
CA GLY A 192 -0.74 -19.51 4.43
C GLY A 192 -1.73 -18.35 4.24
N ARG A 193 -1.26 -17.12 4.05
CA ARG A 193 -2.13 -15.99 3.70
C ARG A 193 -2.37 -15.84 2.21
N ASP A 194 -1.68 -16.57 1.33
CA ASP A 194 -1.86 -16.41 -0.12
C ASP A 194 -3.26 -16.84 -0.59
N VAL A 195 -4.08 -15.87 -0.97
CA VAL A 195 -5.45 -16.12 -1.46
C VAL A 195 -5.50 -16.36 -2.97
N ARG A 196 -4.42 -16.05 -3.71
CA ARG A 196 -4.42 -16.09 -5.19
C ARG A 196 -4.65 -17.48 -5.76
N PRO A 197 -4.05 -18.57 -5.25
CA PRO A 197 -4.30 -19.91 -5.78
C PRO A 197 -5.77 -20.32 -5.63
N ARG A 198 -6.38 -19.96 -4.49
CA ARG A 198 -7.79 -20.24 -4.22
C ARG A 198 -8.71 -19.47 -5.17
N LEU A 199 -8.54 -18.15 -5.30
CA LEU A 199 -9.36 -17.36 -6.21
C LEU A 199 -9.20 -17.80 -7.66
N LYS A 200 -7.99 -18.20 -8.06
CA LYS A 200 -7.75 -18.79 -9.38
C LYS A 200 -8.62 -20.04 -9.58
N HIS A 201 -8.57 -20.98 -8.65
CA HIS A 201 -9.39 -22.20 -8.70
C HIS A 201 -10.90 -21.89 -8.77
N ILE A 202 -11.38 -21.02 -7.88
CA ILE A 202 -12.80 -20.61 -7.82
C ILE A 202 -13.27 -19.98 -9.14
N LEU A 203 -12.44 -19.17 -9.79
CA LEU A 203 -12.79 -18.55 -11.07
C LEU A 203 -12.66 -19.52 -12.25
N GLU A 204 -11.73 -20.47 -12.21
CA GLU A 204 -11.62 -21.53 -13.21
C GLU A 204 -12.84 -22.48 -13.19
N MET A 205 -13.49 -22.66 -12.02
CA MET A 205 -14.73 -23.46 -11.91
C MET A 205 -15.90 -22.92 -12.76
N ILE A 206 -15.94 -21.61 -13.05
CA ILE A 206 -16.95 -21.02 -13.93
C ILE A 206 -16.51 -20.97 -15.40
N GLY A 207 -15.38 -21.61 -15.73
CA GLY A 207 -14.81 -21.66 -17.08
C GLY A 207 -13.96 -20.46 -17.47
N ALA A 208 -13.65 -19.55 -16.54
CA ALA A 208 -12.80 -18.40 -16.83
C ALA A 208 -11.33 -18.81 -16.97
N LYS A 209 -10.62 -18.23 -17.95
CA LYS A 209 -9.17 -18.41 -18.10
C LYS A 209 -8.41 -17.39 -17.26
N VAL A 210 -7.75 -17.85 -16.19
CA VAL A 210 -7.20 -16.96 -15.15
C VAL A 210 -5.67 -17.00 -15.11
N CYS A 211 -5.04 -15.82 -15.08
CA CYS A 211 -3.61 -15.68 -14.81
C CYS A 211 -3.35 -14.92 -13.51
N ILE A 212 -2.20 -15.18 -12.88
CA ILE A 212 -1.74 -14.46 -11.70
C ILE A 212 -0.50 -13.65 -12.11
N LEU A 213 -0.50 -12.36 -11.79
CA LEU A 213 0.66 -11.49 -11.94
C LEU A 213 1.32 -11.27 -10.59
N ASP A 214 2.56 -11.74 -10.45
CA ASP A 214 3.40 -11.55 -9.28
C ASP A 214 4.72 -10.81 -9.62
N THR A 215 5.37 -10.29 -8.60
CA THR A 215 6.77 -9.83 -8.58
C THR A 215 7.73 -10.80 -9.27
N SER A 216 7.55 -12.11 -9.06
CA SER A 216 8.36 -13.18 -9.66
C SER A 216 7.99 -13.46 -11.12
N SER A 217 6.81 -13.05 -11.57
CA SER A 217 6.33 -13.35 -12.92
C SER A 217 7.04 -12.51 -13.98
N THR A 218 7.28 -11.22 -13.72
CA THR A 218 7.98 -10.31 -14.64
C THR A 218 8.63 -9.12 -13.93
N SER A 219 9.69 -8.59 -14.54
CA SER A 219 10.32 -7.34 -14.11
C SER A 219 9.35 -6.16 -14.22
N THR A 220 9.46 -5.18 -13.31
CA THR A 220 8.52 -4.04 -13.18
C THR A 220 8.23 -3.33 -14.51
N ASN A 221 9.27 -3.11 -15.31
CA ASN A 221 9.24 -2.46 -16.61
C ASN A 221 8.58 -3.26 -17.74
N ARG A 222 8.26 -4.55 -17.54
CA ARG A 222 7.61 -5.41 -18.56
C ARG A 222 6.21 -5.90 -18.16
N ARG A 223 5.68 -5.43 -17.02
CA ARG A 223 4.37 -5.88 -16.50
C ARG A 223 3.21 -5.52 -17.42
N SER A 224 3.20 -4.31 -17.97
CA SER A 224 2.15 -3.87 -18.91
C SER A 224 2.17 -4.69 -20.20
N GLU A 225 3.36 -4.92 -20.78
CA GLU A 225 3.53 -5.77 -21.97
C GLU A 225 3.09 -7.22 -21.70
N TRP A 226 3.42 -7.75 -20.52
CA TRP A 226 3.01 -9.09 -20.12
C TRP A 226 1.51 -9.21 -19.97
N LEU A 227 0.87 -8.22 -19.33
CA LEU A 227 -0.58 -8.18 -19.15
C LEU A 227 -1.28 -8.09 -20.52
N GLU A 228 -0.80 -7.22 -21.39
CA GLU A 228 -1.33 -7.07 -22.75
C GLU A 228 -1.18 -8.37 -23.56
N LYS A 229 -0.02 -9.03 -23.48
CA LYS A 229 0.19 -10.34 -24.12
C LYS A 229 -0.81 -11.37 -23.60
N LYS A 230 -0.98 -11.47 -22.28
CA LYS A 230 -1.89 -12.45 -21.67
C LYS A 230 -3.35 -12.18 -22.05
N ILE A 231 -3.79 -10.92 -21.98
CA ILE A 231 -5.18 -10.56 -22.25
C ILE A 231 -5.47 -10.58 -23.75
N LYS A 232 -4.68 -9.88 -24.59
CA LYS A 232 -4.96 -9.74 -26.03
C LYS A 232 -4.52 -10.96 -26.86
N LYS A 233 -3.33 -11.51 -26.60
CA LYS A 233 -2.77 -12.59 -27.46
C LYS A 233 -3.16 -13.99 -26.97
N GLU A 234 -3.14 -14.20 -25.66
CA GLU A 234 -3.43 -15.52 -25.07
C GLU A 234 -4.89 -15.65 -24.61
N ASN A 235 -5.69 -14.60 -24.78
CA ASN A 235 -7.13 -14.53 -24.50
C ASN A 235 -7.50 -14.96 -23.08
N TYR A 236 -6.74 -14.52 -22.07
CA TYR A 236 -7.14 -14.68 -20.67
C TYR A 236 -8.33 -13.79 -20.34
N ASP A 237 -9.22 -14.25 -19.47
CA ASP A 237 -10.44 -13.54 -19.06
C ASP A 237 -10.22 -12.71 -17.80
N VAL A 238 -9.44 -13.25 -16.87
CA VAL A 238 -9.17 -12.62 -15.57
C VAL A 238 -7.69 -12.60 -15.26
N CYS A 239 -7.19 -11.47 -14.77
CA CYS A 239 -5.86 -11.36 -14.17
C CYS A 239 -5.99 -11.06 -12.68
N ILE A 240 -5.38 -11.88 -11.82
CA ILE A 240 -5.29 -11.62 -10.38
C ILE A 240 -3.96 -10.92 -10.09
N VAL A 241 -4.01 -9.78 -9.38
CA VAL A 241 -2.84 -8.91 -9.15
C VAL A 241 -2.76 -8.49 -7.68
N SER A 242 -1.55 -8.43 -7.12
CA SER A 242 -1.33 -7.82 -5.79
C SER A 242 -1.59 -6.31 -5.82
N GLN A 243 -2.29 -5.77 -4.81
CA GLN A 243 -2.47 -4.33 -4.65
C GLN A 243 -1.12 -3.58 -4.53
N GLU A 244 -0.13 -4.18 -3.86
CA GLU A 244 1.20 -3.59 -3.68
C GLU A 244 1.96 -3.43 -5.00
N LEU A 245 1.74 -4.35 -5.96
CA LEU A 245 2.39 -4.33 -7.26
C LEU A 245 1.97 -3.14 -8.14
N VAL A 246 0.81 -2.55 -7.87
CA VAL A 246 0.23 -1.46 -8.66
C VAL A 246 0.63 -0.08 -8.12
N LYS A 247 1.12 0.00 -6.87
CA LYS A 247 1.58 1.26 -6.25
C LYS A 247 2.71 1.93 -7.02
N VAL A 248 3.45 1.18 -7.84
CA VAL A 248 4.59 1.66 -8.63
C VAL A 248 4.28 1.90 -10.12
N GLY A 249 2.99 1.99 -10.49
CA GLY A 249 2.55 2.30 -11.85
C GLY A 249 2.40 1.05 -12.71
N LEU A 250 1.18 0.52 -12.75
CA LEU A 250 0.76 -0.40 -13.81
C LEU A 250 0.13 0.47 -14.90
N ASP A 251 0.83 0.72 -16.00
CA ASP A 251 0.24 1.44 -17.14
C ASP A 251 -0.78 0.52 -17.83
N ARG A 252 -2.05 0.95 -17.85
CA ARG A 252 -3.21 0.20 -18.34
C ARG A 252 -3.78 0.77 -19.64
N ALA A 253 -3.13 1.76 -20.26
CA ALA A 253 -3.55 2.24 -21.56
C ALA A 253 -3.31 1.14 -22.61
N THR A 254 -4.25 0.21 -22.73
CA THR A 254 -4.38 -0.60 -23.93
C THR A 254 -4.79 0.37 -25.02
N ARG A 255 -3.81 0.97 -25.69
CA ARG A 255 -4.03 1.76 -26.90
C ARG A 255 -4.74 0.85 -27.90
N SER A 256 -6.05 0.97 -28.00
CA SER A 256 -6.75 0.68 -29.23
C SER A 256 -6.34 1.78 -30.20
N CYS A 257 -5.75 1.36 -31.32
CA CYS A 257 -5.38 2.24 -32.42
C CYS A 257 -6.57 3.06 -32.91
#